data_AF-A0A6L6WM37-F1
#
_entry.id   AF-A0A6L6WM37-F1
#
_cell.length_a   1.000
_cell.length_b   1.000
_cell.length_c   1.000
_cell.angle_alpha   90.00
_cell.angle_beta   90.00
_cell.angle_gamma   90.00
#
_symmetry.space_group_name_H-M   'P 1'
#
loop_
_entity.id
_entity.type
_entity.pdbx_description
1 polymer ?
#
loop_
_entity_poly.entity_id
_entity_poly.type
_entity_poly.pdbx_seq_one_letter_code
_entity_poly.pdbx_strand_id
1 'polypeptide(L)'
;MVLRHIPIREGILGAAILVLLGLVSIRYSGFIAPANLANVFNDTAPLIILALGQMVVILTRCIDLSVAANLALTGMVVAMLNVAMPGLPIPVILAIAILLGAMMGAINGLLVWKLAIPPIVVTLGTMTVFRGIIFLISEGKWINAHEMSTAFTGFSRTAFLGLPVLSWIAIATVIVFGVMMSRTALGRSVFAVGGNPHAAVYTGIDVGKTQFLAFVLSGALAGLTGYLWVARYAVAYVDIARGFELEVVAACVIGGISIAGGIGSVGGAVLGALFLGVVKNALPVVNISPFWQLAISGSAILIAVAFNARAGRSKGRIILKSAEGSV
;
A
#
# COMPACT_ATOMS: atom_id res chain seq x y z
N MET A 1 -4.33 9.82 30.40
CA MET A 1 -3.92 8.42 30.17
C MET A 1 -3.74 8.17 28.67
N VAL A 2 -2.74 8.80 28.02
CA VAL A 2 -2.63 8.87 26.54
C VAL A 2 -1.22 8.54 26.00
N LEU A 3 -0.18 8.47 26.84
CA LEU A 3 1.16 8.09 26.39
C LEU A 3 1.45 6.61 26.64
N ARG A 4 0.77 5.73 25.90
CA ARG A 4 1.19 4.32 25.81
C ARG A 4 2.17 4.22 24.64
N HIS A 5 3.46 4.21 25.02
CA HIS A 5 4.67 3.97 24.24
C HIS A 5 4.48 3.77 22.73
N ILE A 6 4.96 4.73 21.94
CA ILE A 6 5.31 4.49 20.54
C ILE A 6 6.21 3.24 20.55
N PRO A 7 5.84 2.14 19.87
CA PRO A 7 6.70 0.97 19.82
C PRO A 7 8.06 1.43 19.28
N ILE A 8 9.16 1.02 19.92
CA ILE A 8 10.53 1.48 19.66
C ILE A 8 10.85 1.60 18.16
N ARG A 9 10.29 0.70 17.34
CA ARG A 9 10.42 0.67 15.88
C ARG A 9 9.82 1.89 15.17
N GLU A 10 8.59 2.29 15.51
CA GLU A 10 7.95 3.49 14.94
C GLU A 10 8.71 4.75 15.35
N GLY A 11 9.23 4.79 16.59
CA GLY A 11 10.07 5.89 17.07
C GLY A 11 11.39 6.01 16.29
N ILE A 12 12.07 4.89 16.02
CA ILE A 12 13.30 4.87 15.20
C ILE A 12 13.01 5.35 13.77
N LEU A 13 11.92 4.88 13.16
CA LEU A 13 11.57 5.28 11.80
C LEU A 13 11.17 6.76 11.73
N GLY A 14 10.39 7.24 12.71
CA GLY A 14 10.09 8.67 12.86
C GLY A 14 11.35 9.52 13.02
N ALA A 15 12.30 9.09 13.86
CA ALA A 15 13.59 9.76 14.01
C ALA A 15 14.40 9.75 12.71
N ALA A 16 14.40 8.65 11.96
CA ALA A 16 15.06 8.56 10.66
C ALA A 16 14.46 9.56 9.64
N ILE A 17 13.14 9.73 9.62
CA ILE A 17 12.48 10.75 8.80
C ILE A 17 12.92 12.15 9.22
N LEU A 18 12.92 12.45 10.53
CA LEU A 18 13.35 13.77 11.02
C LEU A 18 14.81 14.07 10.68
N VAL A 19 15.70 13.09 10.82
CA VAL A 19 17.11 13.22 10.41
C VAL A 19 17.23 13.47 8.91
N LEU A 20 16.48 12.72 8.09
CA LEU A 20 16.47 12.92 6.64
C LEU A 20 15.98 14.32 6.27
N LEU A 21 14.90 14.80 6.87
CA LEU A 21 14.39 16.16 6.67
C LEU A 21 15.42 17.21 7.07
N GLY A 22 16.12 17.02 8.20
CA GLY A 22 17.20 17.90 8.64
C GLY A 22 18.35 17.95 7.62
N LEU A 23 18.82 16.80 7.14
CA LEU A 23 19.90 16.72 6.15
C LEU A 23 19.52 17.40 4.83
N VAL A 24 18.28 17.19 4.36
CA VAL A 24 17.79 17.81 3.13
C VAL A 24 17.62 19.32 3.32
N SER A 25 17.16 19.76 4.48
CA SER A 25 17.02 21.18 4.81
C SER A 25 18.35 21.95 4.79
N ILE A 26 19.49 21.29 5.05
CA ILE A 26 20.82 21.91 4.93
C ILE A 26 21.13 22.25 3.47
N ARG A 27 20.66 21.43 2.52
CA ARG A 27 20.87 21.65 1.08
C ARG A 27 19.81 22.54 0.45
N TYR A 28 18.56 22.39 0.86
CA TYR A 28 17.43 23.16 0.39
C TYR A 28 16.46 23.41 1.54
N SER A 29 16.58 24.58 2.18
CA SER A 29 15.75 24.99 3.31
C SER A 29 14.26 25.11 2.94
N GLY A 30 13.95 25.38 1.67
CA GLY A 30 12.59 25.39 1.15
C GLY A 30 11.90 24.02 1.23
N PHE A 31 12.65 22.92 1.41
CA PHE A 31 12.07 21.56 1.46
C PHE A 31 11.13 21.38 2.65
N ILE A 32 11.51 21.94 3.80
CA ILE A 32 10.75 21.83 5.05
C ILE A 32 9.66 22.90 5.19
N ALA A 33 9.50 23.77 4.18
CA ALA A 33 8.42 24.73 4.17
C ALA A 33 7.06 24.00 4.24
N PRO A 34 6.08 24.48 5.04
CA PRO A 34 4.80 23.78 5.21
C PRO A 34 4.08 23.45 3.91
N ALA A 35 4.15 24.34 2.92
CA ALA A 35 3.57 24.10 1.59
C ALA A 35 4.27 22.95 0.84
N ASN A 36 5.59 22.83 0.94
CA ASN A 36 6.32 21.74 0.32
C ASN A 36 6.07 20.42 1.04
N LEU A 37 6.02 20.42 2.38
CA LEU A 37 5.67 19.22 3.16
C LEU A 37 4.24 18.74 2.86
N ALA A 38 3.29 19.65 2.65
CA ALA A 38 1.95 19.33 2.18
C ALA A 38 1.97 18.66 0.79
N ASN A 39 2.80 19.15 -0.13
CA ASN A 39 2.98 18.52 -1.44
C ASN A 39 3.60 17.13 -1.33
N VAL A 40 4.65 16.96 -0.52
CA VAL A 40 5.29 15.66 -0.25
C VAL A 40 4.28 14.66 0.31
N PHE A 41 3.46 15.07 1.28
CA PHE A 41 2.39 14.22 1.81
C PHE A 41 1.39 13.83 0.73
N ASN A 42 0.98 14.78 -0.09
CA ASN A 42 0.04 14.59 -1.18
C ASN A 42 0.58 13.68 -2.29
N ASP A 43 1.87 13.72 -2.60
CA ASP A 43 2.55 12.78 -3.52
C ASP A 43 2.69 11.38 -2.91
N THR A 44 2.77 11.30 -1.58
CA THR A 44 2.90 10.04 -0.85
C THR A 44 1.54 9.39 -0.55
N ALA A 45 0.44 10.13 -0.67
CA ALA A 45 -0.91 9.67 -0.35
C ALA A 45 -1.32 8.38 -1.08
N PRO A 46 -1.09 8.21 -2.40
CA PRO A 46 -1.35 6.93 -3.08
C PRO A 46 -0.58 5.75 -2.48
N LEU A 47 0.69 5.97 -2.11
CA LEU A 47 1.53 4.93 -1.49
C LEU A 47 0.98 4.55 -0.10
N ILE A 48 0.55 5.52 0.70
CA ILE A 48 -0.07 5.28 2.01
C ILE A 48 -1.32 4.41 1.87
N ILE A 49 -2.23 4.78 0.96
CA ILE A 49 -3.49 4.06 0.75
C ILE A 49 -3.21 2.60 0.36
N LEU A 50 -2.36 2.37 -0.64
CA LEU A 50 -2.03 1.00 -1.06
C LEU A 50 -1.24 0.22 -0.01
N ALA A 51 -0.33 0.87 0.73
CA ALA A 51 0.42 0.23 1.81
C ALA A 51 -0.50 -0.28 2.91
N LEU A 52 -1.59 0.42 3.23
CA LEU A 52 -2.59 -0.08 4.18
C LEU A 52 -3.34 -1.31 3.66
N GLY A 53 -3.66 -1.35 2.36
CA GLY A 53 -4.24 -2.53 1.72
C GLY A 53 -3.29 -3.73 1.76
N GLN A 54 -2.06 -3.51 1.30
CA GLN A 54 -1.01 -4.53 1.31
C GLN A 54 -0.64 -4.99 2.72
N MET A 55 -0.68 -4.10 3.72
CA MET A 55 -0.45 -4.48 5.12
C MET A 55 -1.42 -5.57 5.56
N VAL A 56 -2.71 -5.44 5.25
CA VAL A 56 -3.72 -6.45 5.64
C VAL A 56 -3.42 -7.79 4.97
N VAL A 57 -2.99 -7.77 3.71
CA VAL A 57 -2.59 -8.98 2.96
C VAL A 57 -1.33 -9.62 3.55
N ILE A 58 -0.28 -8.84 3.81
CA ILE A 58 0.97 -9.29 4.43
C ILE A 58 0.73 -9.86 5.81
N LEU A 59 -0.11 -9.23 6.62
CA LEU A 59 -0.45 -9.73 7.95
C LEU A 59 -1.06 -11.13 7.89
N THR A 60 -1.77 -11.50 6.82
CA THR A 60 -2.30 -12.85 6.60
C THR A 60 -1.33 -13.85 5.94
N ARG A 61 -0.03 -13.52 5.84
CA ARG A 61 1.03 -14.30 5.18
C ARG A 61 0.91 -14.38 3.65
N CYS A 62 0.26 -13.40 3.04
CA CYS A 62 0.11 -13.30 1.60
C CYS A 62 0.85 -12.06 1.09
N ILE A 63 1.10 -11.97 -0.21
CA ILE A 63 1.60 -10.74 -0.85
C ILE A 63 0.77 -10.53 -2.11
N ASP A 64 0.21 -9.34 -2.27
CA ASP A 64 -0.53 -8.95 -3.47
C ASP A 64 0.35 -8.12 -4.42
N LEU A 65 0.98 -8.79 -5.38
CA LEU A 65 1.76 -8.11 -6.42
C LEU A 65 0.88 -7.51 -7.54
N SER A 66 -0.40 -7.88 -7.58
CA SER A 66 -1.33 -7.38 -8.60
C SER A 66 -1.91 -6.00 -8.27
N VAL A 67 -1.68 -5.47 -7.05
CA VAL A 67 -2.25 -4.22 -6.54
C VAL A 67 -2.05 -3.02 -7.50
N ALA A 68 -0.88 -2.90 -8.12
CA ALA A 68 -0.59 -1.82 -9.06
C ALA A 68 -1.25 -2.03 -10.43
N ALA A 69 -1.38 -3.29 -10.89
CA ALA A 69 -2.13 -3.60 -12.10
C ALA A 69 -3.64 -3.40 -11.90
N ASN A 70 -4.15 -3.67 -10.69
CA ASN A 70 -5.52 -3.36 -10.30
C ASN A 70 -5.78 -1.85 -10.31
N LEU A 71 -4.91 -1.06 -9.69
CA LEU A 71 -4.92 0.41 -9.78
C LEU A 71 -4.94 0.87 -11.24
N ALA A 72 -4.08 0.32 -12.09
CA ALA A 72 -3.99 0.72 -13.49
C ALA A 72 -5.25 0.36 -14.29
N LEU A 73 -5.81 -0.83 -14.09
CA LEU A 73 -7.03 -1.26 -14.79
C LEU A 73 -8.25 -0.48 -14.35
N THR A 74 -8.43 -0.34 -13.04
CA THR A 74 -9.53 0.47 -12.50
C THR A 74 -9.42 1.92 -12.95
N GLY A 75 -8.22 2.51 -12.90
CA GLY A 75 -7.91 3.84 -13.42
C GLY A 75 -8.24 4.02 -14.90
N MET A 76 -7.86 3.05 -15.75
CA MET A 76 -8.19 3.08 -17.18
C MET A 76 -9.70 3.02 -17.40
N VAL A 77 -10.40 2.09 -16.75
CA VAL A 77 -11.86 1.92 -16.90
C VAL A 77 -12.60 3.19 -16.50
N VAL A 78 -12.26 3.81 -15.36
CA VAL A 78 -12.94 5.05 -14.94
C VAL A 78 -12.58 6.25 -15.82
N ALA A 79 -11.38 6.29 -16.39
CA ALA A 79 -11.02 7.30 -17.38
C ALA A 79 -11.85 7.15 -18.65
N MET A 80 -11.98 5.94 -19.19
CA MET A 80 -12.82 5.64 -20.36
C MET A 80 -14.29 5.98 -20.09
N LEU A 81 -14.81 5.61 -18.90
CA LEU A 81 -16.18 5.96 -18.50
C LEU A 81 -16.38 7.47 -18.44
N ASN A 82 -15.41 8.22 -17.93
CA ASN A 82 -15.50 9.67 -17.91
C ASN A 82 -15.43 10.28 -19.33
N VAL A 83 -14.61 9.73 -20.23
CA VAL A 83 -14.57 10.18 -21.64
C VAL A 83 -15.91 9.90 -22.33
N ALA A 84 -16.48 8.72 -22.12
CA ALA A 84 -17.76 8.32 -22.71
C ALA A 84 -18.96 9.07 -22.11
N MET A 85 -18.91 9.39 -20.81
CA MET A 85 -19.98 10.07 -20.07
C MET A 85 -19.42 11.19 -19.18
N PRO A 86 -19.03 12.35 -19.74
CA PRO A 86 -18.37 13.42 -18.99
C PRO A 86 -19.20 14.03 -17.85
N GLY A 87 -20.53 13.89 -17.90
CA GLY A 87 -21.46 14.36 -16.86
C GLY A 87 -21.67 13.38 -15.70
N LEU A 88 -21.02 12.22 -15.70
CA LEU A 88 -21.20 11.22 -14.65
C LEU A 88 -20.68 11.76 -13.30
N PRO A 89 -21.49 11.74 -12.22
CA PRO A 89 -21.06 12.27 -10.93
C PRO A 89 -19.84 11.54 -10.36
N ILE A 90 -18.88 12.29 -9.81
CA ILE A 90 -17.64 11.74 -9.21
C ILE A 90 -17.89 10.66 -8.15
N PRO A 91 -18.88 10.77 -7.25
CA PRO A 91 -19.17 9.71 -6.28
C PRO A 91 -19.53 8.37 -6.94
N VAL A 92 -20.19 8.38 -8.10
CA VAL A 92 -20.53 7.18 -8.86
C VAL A 92 -19.27 6.57 -9.47
N ILE A 93 -18.40 7.40 -10.04
CA ILE A 93 -17.10 6.96 -10.57
C ILE A 93 -16.25 6.31 -9.47
N LEU A 94 -16.18 6.93 -8.29
CA LEU A 94 -15.48 6.39 -7.13
C LEU A 94 -16.06 5.04 -6.68
N ALA A 95 -17.38 4.91 -6.62
CA ALA A 95 -18.04 3.66 -6.26
C ALA A 95 -17.71 2.54 -7.27
N ILE A 96 -17.77 2.85 -8.57
CA ILE A 96 -17.37 1.90 -9.64
C ILE A 96 -15.91 1.50 -9.49
N ALA A 97 -15.01 2.46 -9.24
CA ALA A 97 -13.59 2.19 -9.05
C ALA A 97 -13.34 1.21 -7.89
N ILE A 98 -13.95 1.49 -6.73
CA ILE A 98 -13.85 0.65 -5.53
C ILE A 98 -14.42 -0.74 -5.77
N LEU A 99 -15.61 -0.85 -6.39
CA LEU A 99 -16.26 -2.13 -6.66
C LEU A 99 -15.47 -2.98 -7.66
N LEU A 100 -14.97 -2.37 -8.75
CA LEU A 100 -14.15 -3.06 -9.72
C LEU A 100 -12.84 -3.56 -9.08
N GLY A 101 -12.19 -2.70 -8.30
CA GLY A 101 -10.98 -3.07 -7.57
C GLY A 101 -11.24 -4.19 -6.55
N ALA A 102 -12.35 -4.13 -5.81
CA ALA A 102 -12.77 -5.16 -4.88
C ALA A 102 -13.07 -6.49 -5.58
N MET A 103 -13.69 -6.48 -6.78
CA MET A 103 -13.91 -7.68 -7.59
C MET A 103 -12.58 -8.32 -8.00
N MET A 104 -11.63 -7.53 -8.47
CA MET A 104 -10.30 -8.03 -8.84
C MET A 104 -9.56 -8.62 -7.62
N GLY A 105 -9.68 -7.97 -6.46
CA GLY A 105 -9.21 -8.52 -5.19
C GLY A 105 -9.93 -9.83 -4.81
N ALA A 106 -11.25 -9.91 -5.01
CA ALA A 106 -12.03 -11.11 -4.75
C ALA A 106 -11.59 -12.29 -5.62
N ILE A 107 -11.24 -12.06 -6.89
CA ILE A 107 -10.69 -13.08 -7.79
C ILE A 107 -9.41 -13.66 -7.18
N ASN A 108 -8.45 -12.82 -6.79
CA ASN A 108 -7.21 -13.27 -6.17
C ASN A 108 -7.48 -14.03 -4.86
N GLY A 109 -8.30 -13.45 -3.99
CA GLY A 109 -8.67 -14.05 -2.72
C GLY A 109 -9.36 -15.41 -2.87
N LEU A 110 -10.21 -15.57 -3.90
CA LEU A 110 -10.92 -16.81 -4.17
C LEU A 110 -9.97 -17.90 -4.66
N LEU A 111 -9.05 -17.54 -5.57
CA LEU A 111 -8.02 -18.47 -6.06
C LEU A 111 -7.10 -18.94 -4.93
N VAL A 112 -6.71 -18.03 -4.03
CA VAL A 112 -5.92 -18.38 -2.85
C VAL A 112 -6.71 -19.24 -1.87
N TRP A 113 -7.95 -18.85 -1.55
CA TRP A 113 -8.75 -19.54 -0.54
C TRP A 113 -9.26 -20.90 -1.01
N LYS A 114 -9.92 -20.96 -2.17
CA LYS A 114 -10.65 -22.16 -2.61
C LYS A 114 -9.79 -23.14 -3.40
N LEU A 115 -8.85 -22.63 -4.19
CA LEU A 115 -7.96 -23.47 -4.99
C LEU A 115 -6.61 -23.73 -4.30
N ALA A 116 -6.37 -23.12 -3.13
CA ALA A 116 -5.13 -23.26 -2.36
C ALA A 116 -3.85 -22.95 -3.17
N ILE A 117 -3.98 -22.09 -4.18
CA ILE A 117 -2.84 -21.69 -5.01
C ILE A 117 -1.98 -20.70 -4.20
N PRO A 118 -0.63 -20.83 -4.22
CA PRO A 118 0.25 -19.88 -3.55
C PRO A 118 -0.05 -18.42 -3.94
N PRO A 119 -0.22 -17.49 -2.97
CA PRO A 119 -0.64 -16.11 -3.24
C PRO A 119 0.24 -15.33 -4.22
N ILE A 120 1.56 -15.54 -4.16
CA ILE A 120 2.52 -14.89 -5.06
C ILE A 120 2.27 -15.33 -6.51
N VAL A 121 1.99 -16.62 -6.75
CA VAL A 121 1.73 -17.15 -8.09
C VAL A 121 0.41 -16.59 -8.63
N VAL A 122 -0.64 -16.59 -7.80
CA VAL A 122 -1.94 -15.99 -8.17
C VAL A 122 -1.75 -14.54 -8.59
N THR A 123 -1.09 -13.73 -7.76
CA THR A 123 -1.03 -12.28 -7.95
C THR A 123 -0.05 -11.86 -9.05
N LEU A 124 1.04 -12.61 -9.29
CA LEU A 124 1.87 -12.42 -10.48
C LEU A 124 1.13 -12.78 -11.78
N GLY A 125 0.35 -13.87 -11.74
CA GLY A 125 -0.48 -14.29 -12.87
C GLY A 125 -1.56 -13.26 -13.20
N THR A 126 -2.33 -12.86 -12.19
CA THR A 126 -3.41 -11.88 -12.38
C THR A 126 -2.87 -10.48 -12.67
N MET A 127 -1.70 -10.09 -12.17
CA MET A 127 -1.03 -8.85 -12.60
C MET A 127 -0.87 -8.80 -14.12
N THR A 128 -0.38 -9.88 -14.73
CA THR A 128 -0.19 -9.97 -16.19
C THR A 128 -1.53 -9.95 -16.93
N VAL A 129 -2.53 -10.70 -16.43
CA VAL A 129 -3.88 -10.72 -17.00
C VAL A 129 -4.51 -9.33 -16.96
N PHE A 130 -4.45 -8.64 -15.83
CA PHE A 130 -5.01 -7.31 -15.68
C PHE A 130 -4.34 -6.32 -16.63
N ARG A 131 -3.00 -6.36 -16.76
CA ARG A 131 -2.28 -5.53 -17.75
C ARG A 131 -2.70 -5.84 -19.19
N GLY A 132 -2.90 -7.12 -19.52
CA GLY A 132 -3.41 -7.54 -20.83
C GLY A 132 -4.83 -7.03 -21.10
N ILE A 133 -5.71 -7.05 -20.09
CA ILE A 133 -7.07 -6.48 -20.19
C ILE A 133 -6.99 -4.98 -20.45
N ILE A 134 -6.10 -4.24 -19.77
CA ILE A 134 -5.92 -2.80 -20.02
C ILE A 134 -5.58 -2.56 -21.49
N PHE A 135 -4.60 -3.29 -22.02
CA PHE A 135 -4.20 -3.18 -23.43
C PHE A 135 -5.36 -3.49 -24.38
N LEU A 136 -6.14 -4.53 -24.09
CA LEU A 136 -7.28 -4.93 -24.92
C LEU A 136 -8.38 -3.86 -24.94
N ILE A 137 -8.76 -3.31 -23.79
CA ILE A 137 -9.83 -2.31 -23.72
C ILE A 137 -9.38 -0.94 -24.21
N SER A 138 -8.09 -0.61 -24.09
CA SER A 138 -7.54 0.67 -24.54
C SER A 138 -7.04 0.64 -25.98
N GLU A 139 -6.94 -0.53 -26.60
CA GLU A 139 -6.22 -0.74 -27.87
C GLU A 139 -4.77 -0.20 -27.82
N GLY A 140 -4.16 -0.20 -26.63
CA GLY A 140 -2.84 0.41 -26.40
C GLY A 140 -2.82 1.94 -26.39
N LYS A 141 -3.97 2.61 -26.58
CA LYS A 141 -4.08 4.08 -26.59
C LYS A 141 -3.99 4.65 -25.19
N TRP A 142 -3.60 5.92 -25.14
CA TRP A 142 -3.50 6.72 -23.92
C TRP A 142 -4.69 7.67 -23.86
N ILE A 143 -5.25 7.86 -22.67
CA ILE A 143 -6.21 8.93 -22.41
C ILE A 143 -5.45 10.05 -21.71
N ASN A 144 -5.50 11.25 -22.28
CA ASN A 144 -4.78 12.41 -21.80
C ASN A 144 -5.73 13.44 -21.16
N ALA A 145 -5.14 14.43 -20.51
CA ALA A 145 -5.86 15.44 -19.73
C ALA A 145 -6.97 16.17 -20.51
N HIS A 146 -6.78 16.41 -21.80
CA HIS A 146 -7.73 17.16 -22.64
C HIS A 146 -8.99 16.35 -22.98
N GLU A 147 -8.95 15.03 -22.87
CA GLU A 147 -10.09 14.13 -23.09
C GLU A 147 -10.89 13.93 -21.79
N MET A 148 -10.28 14.21 -20.64
CA MET A 148 -10.91 14.07 -19.34
C MET A 148 -11.71 15.32 -18.97
N SER A 149 -12.79 15.13 -18.21
CA SER A 149 -13.59 16.25 -17.74
C SER A 149 -12.84 17.04 -16.66
N THR A 150 -13.13 18.34 -16.56
CA THR A 150 -12.56 19.20 -15.52
C THR A 150 -12.99 18.76 -14.13
N ALA A 151 -14.21 18.24 -13.98
CA ALA A 151 -14.70 17.68 -12.72
C ALA A 151 -13.89 16.44 -12.30
N PHE A 152 -13.57 15.56 -13.25
CA PHE A 152 -12.80 14.33 -13.00
C PHE A 152 -11.39 14.63 -12.52
N THR A 153 -10.66 15.49 -13.23
CA THR A 153 -9.27 15.86 -12.90
C THR A 153 -9.18 16.85 -11.73
N GLY A 154 -10.19 17.71 -11.58
CA GLY A 154 -10.24 18.75 -10.55
C GLY A 154 -10.52 18.22 -9.15
N PHE A 155 -11.28 17.12 -9.01
CA PHE A 155 -11.67 16.59 -7.69
C PHE A 155 -10.46 16.25 -6.82
N SER A 156 -9.48 15.50 -7.32
CA SER A 156 -8.29 15.10 -6.54
C SER A 156 -7.38 16.28 -6.18
N ARG A 157 -7.41 17.34 -6.99
CA ARG A 157 -6.60 18.56 -6.88
C ARG A 157 -7.24 19.65 -6.03
N THR A 158 -8.55 19.58 -5.81
CA THR A 158 -9.30 20.58 -5.05
C THR A 158 -8.70 20.70 -3.66
N ALA A 159 -8.29 21.92 -3.28
CA ALA A 159 -7.71 22.18 -1.98
C ALA A 159 -8.81 22.42 -0.95
N PHE A 160 -8.74 21.71 0.17
CA PHE A 160 -9.61 21.88 1.31
C PHE A 160 -8.76 22.03 2.57
N LEU A 161 -8.95 23.12 3.33
CA LEU A 161 -8.16 23.43 4.54
C LEU A 161 -6.63 23.32 4.32
N GLY A 162 -6.14 23.77 3.15
CA GLY A 162 -4.71 23.77 2.81
C GLY A 162 -4.14 22.45 2.29
N LEU A 163 -4.93 21.37 2.22
CA LEU A 163 -4.52 20.08 1.65
C LEU A 163 -5.45 19.64 0.50
N PRO A 164 -4.94 19.03 -0.56
CA PRO A 164 -5.78 18.49 -1.63
C PRO A 164 -6.67 17.33 -1.15
N VAL A 165 -7.83 17.13 -1.77
CA VAL A 165 -8.77 16.05 -1.43
C VAL A 165 -8.10 14.68 -1.40
N LEU A 166 -7.12 14.42 -2.27
CA LEU A 166 -6.33 13.17 -2.25
C LEU A 166 -5.68 12.92 -0.88
N SER A 167 -5.09 13.95 -0.29
CA SER A 167 -4.46 13.88 1.04
C SER A 167 -5.48 13.58 2.12
N TRP A 168 -6.67 14.19 2.04
CA TRP A 168 -7.77 13.92 2.97
C TRP A 168 -8.30 12.49 2.86
N ILE A 169 -8.38 11.94 1.64
CA ILE A 169 -8.78 10.55 1.43
C ILE A 169 -7.74 9.59 2.04
N ALA A 170 -6.44 9.90 1.91
CA ALA A 170 -5.41 9.12 2.59
C ALA A 170 -5.54 9.19 4.13
N ILE A 171 -5.75 10.38 4.70
CA ILE A 171 -5.99 10.55 6.15
C ILE A 171 -7.23 9.77 6.60
N ALA A 172 -8.33 9.86 5.85
CA ALA A 172 -9.56 9.11 6.13
C ALA A 172 -9.30 7.59 6.09
N THR A 173 -8.52 7.12 5.11
CA THR A 173 -8.14 5.70 4.98
C THR A 173 -7.30 5.24 6.18
N VAL A 174 -6.34 6.05 6.62
CA VAL A 174 -5.54 5.78 7.83
C VAL A 174 -6.43 5.66 9.07
N ILE A 175 -7.41 6.56 9.24
CA ILE A 175 -8.34 6.52 10.37
C ILE A 175 -9.21 5.26 10.31
N VAL A 176 -9.81 4.98 9.15
CA VAL A 176 -10.66 3.79 8.95
C VAL A 176 -9.89 2.51 9.23
N PHE A 177 -8.68 2.36 8.68
CA PHE A 177 -7.85 1.18 8.91
C PHE A 177 -7.30 1.12 10.34
N GLY A 178 -7.00 2.27 10.94
CA GLY A 178 -6.61 2.39 12.35
C GLY A 178 -7.70 1.83 13.27
N VAL A 179 -8.95 2.22 13.06
CA VAL A 179 -10.11 1.71 13.81
C VAL A 179 -10.38 0.25 13.46
N MET A 180 -10.37 -0.11 12.17
CA MET A 180 -10.61 -1.48 11.71
C MET A 180 -9.64 -2.47 12.37
N MET A 181 -8.34 -2.17 12.33
CA MET A 181 -7.30 -3.06 12.86
C MET A 181 -7.28 -3.13 14.39
N SER A 182 -7.60 -2.04 15.09
CA SER A 182 -7.52 -1.99 16.55
C SER A 182 -8.82 -2.38 17.26
N ARG A 183 -9.99 -2.17 16.64
CA ARG A 183 -11.30 -2.28 17.32
C ARG A 183 -12.19 -3.40 16.76
N THR A 184 -12.02 -3.85 15.52
CA THR A 184 -12.96 -4.80 14.88
C THR A 184 -12.54 -6.26 15.00
N ALA A 185 -13.50 -7.18 14.83
CA ALA A 185 -13.24 -8.62 14.78
C ALA A 185 -12.36 -9.01 13.59
N LEU A 186 -12.53 -8.34 12.44
CA LEU A 186 -11.71 -8.56 11.24
C LEU A 186 -10.24 -8.24 11.50
N GLY A 187 -9.94 -7.14 12.21
CA GLY A 187 -8.56 -6.82 12.59
C GLY A 187 -7.94 -7.92 13.46
N ARG A 188 -8.66 -8.39 14.48
CA ARG A 188 -8.20 -9.47 15.36
C ARG A 188 -8.00 -10.78 14.59
N SER A 189 -8.88 -11.11 13.65
CA SER A 189 -8.74 -12.33 12.84
C SER A 189 -7.54 -12.27 11.91
N VAL A 190 -7.27 -11.12 11.29
CA VAL A 190 -6.07 -10.89 10.45
C VAL A 190 -4.79 -11.14 11.23
N PHE A 191 -4.66 -10.58 12.44
CA PHE A 191 -3.49 -10.81 13.29
C PHE A 191 -3.38 -12.26 13.77
N ALA A 192 -4.50 -12.89 14.15
CA ALA A 192 -4.51 -14.28 14.62
C ALA A 192 -4.10 -15.27 13.51
N VAL A 193 -4.67 -15.12 12.31
CA VAL A 193 -4.32 -15.91 11.12
C VAL A 193 -2.85 -15.74 10.78
N GLY A 194 -2.34 -14.51 10.82
CA GLY A 194 -0.94 -14.22 10.57
C GLY A 194 0.03 -14.82 11.58
N GLY A 195 -0.30 -14.74 12.87
CA GLY A 195 0.56 -15.20 13.95
C GLY A 195 0.68 -16.72 13.96
N ASN A 196 -0.46 -17.41 13.95
CA ASN A 196 -0.49 -18.88 13.89
C ASN A 196 -1.81 -19.36 13.24
N PRO A 197 -1.79 -19.71 11.93
CA PRO A 197 -2.97 -20.20 11.22
C PRO A 197 -3.59 -21.44 11.88
N HIS A 198 -2.78 -22.36 12.42
CA HIS A 198 -3.29 -23.56 13.08
C HIS A 198 -4.04 -23.20 14.37
N ALA A 199 -3.48 -22.33 15.20
CA ALA A 199 -4.14 -21.84 16.41
C ALA A 199 -5.42 -21.04 16.09
N ALA A 200 -5.42 -20.27 15.00
CA ALA A 200 -6.59 -19.51 14.55
C ALA A 200 -7.78 -20.45 14.27
N VAL A 201 -7.55 -21.59 13.63
CA VAL A 201 -8.60 -22.60 13.36
C VAL A 201 -9.21 -23.14 14.66
N TYR A 202 -8.38 -23.45 15.68
CA TYR A 202 -8.88 -23.90 16.99
C TYR A 202 -9.72 -22.86 17.73
N THR A 203 -9.58 -21.58 17.38
CA THR A 203 -10.40 -20.48 17.93
C THR A 203 -11.62 -20.13 17.05
N GLY A 204 -11.92 -20.96 16.04
CA GLY A 204 -13.08 -20.78 15.16
C GLY A 204 -12.89 -19.76 14.04
N ILE A 205 -11.65 -19.32 13.78
CA ILE A 205 -11.34 -18.35 12.72
C ILE A 205 -11.05 -19.11 11.42
N ASP A 206 -11.83 -18.82 10.39
CA ASP A 206 -11.57 -19.34 9.04
C ASP A 206 -10.42 -18.56 8.39
N VAL A 207 -9.26 -19.22 8.30
CA VAL A 207 -8.03 -18.69 7.71
C VAL A 207 -8.26 -18.21 6.28
N GLY A 208 -8.97 -19.02 5.49
CA GLY A 208 -9.17 -18.78 4.08
C GLY A 208 -10.14 -17.63 3.81
N LYS A 209 -11.25 -17.54 4.56
CA LYS A 209 -12.15 -16.36 4.50
C LYS A 209 -11.43 -15.08 4.90
N THR A 210 -10.55 -15.14 5.90
CA THR A 210 -9.78 -13.98 6.36
C THR A 210 -8.81 -13.51 5.28
N GLN A 211 -8.11 -14.43 4.61
CA GLN A 211 -7.25 -14.13 3.46
C GLN A 211 -8.07 -13.56 2.29
N PHE A 212 -9.22 -14.15 1.97
CA PHE A 212 -10.13 -13.63 0.95
C PHE A 212 -10.51 -12.16 1.21
N LEU A 213 -10.96 -11.85 2.43
CA LEU A 213 -11.33 -10.48 2.81
C LEU A 213 -10.12 -9.53 2.75
N ALA A 214 -8.92 -9.99 3.10
CA ALA A 214 -7.70 -9.19 2.97
C ALA A 214 -7.44 -8.76 1.52
N PHE A 215 -7.57 -9.69 0.56
CA PHE A 215 -7.44 -9.38 -0.87
C PHE A 215 -8.55 -8.46 -1.39
N VAL A 216 -9.79 -8.65 -0.95
CA VAL A 216 -10.91 -7.76 -1.31
C VAL A 216 -10.66 -6.33 -0.83
N LEU A 217 -10.19 -6.15 0.41
CA LEU A 217 -9.85 -4.84 0.96
C LEU A 217 -8.67 -4.19 0.24
N SER A 218 -7.61 -4.96 -0.05
CA SER A 218 -6.48 -4.50 -0.87
C SER A 218 -6.94 -4.03 -2.25
N GLY A 219 -7.77 -4.84 -2.91
CA GLY A 219 -8.33 -4.52 -4.22
C GLY A 219 -9.24 -3.29 -4.21
N ALA A 220 -10.09 -3.14 -3.20
CA ALA A 220 -10.94 -1.97 -3.04
C ALA A 220 -10.12 -0.67 -2.92
N LEU A 221 -9.04 -0.69 -2.15
CA LEU A 221 -8.11 0.43 -2.03
C LEU A 221 -7.29 0.66 -3.30
N ALA A 222 -6.93 -0.40 -4.04
CA ALA A 222 -6.32 -0.29 -5.36
C ALA A 222 -7.26 0.42 -6.35
N GLY A 223 -8.54 0.08 -6.34
CA GLY A 223 -9.58 0.72 -7.14
C GLY A 223 -9.76 2.21 -6.82
N LEU A 224 -9.90 2.53 -5.52
CA LEU A 224 -9.93 3.92 -5.04
C LEU A 224 -8.69 4.70 -5.51
N THR A 225 -7.51 4.12 -5.35
CA THR A 225 -6.26 4.74 -5.76
C THR A 225 -6.14 4.85 -7.28
N GLY A 226 -6.73 3.94 -8.06
CA GLY A 226 -6.78 3.99 -9.52
C GLY A 226 -7.42 5.26 -10.04
N TYR A 227 -8.62 5.59 -9.55
CA TYR A 227 -9.26 6.86 -9.87
C TYR A 227 -8.40 8.05 -9.43
N LEU A 228 -7.92 8.05 -8.18
CA LEU A 228 -7.17 9.17 -7.61
C LEU A 228 -5.84 9.43 -8.34
N TRP A 229 -5.16 8.37 -8.75
CA TRP A 229 -3.92 8.42 -9.51
C TRP A 229 -4.17 9.07 -10.87
N VAL A 230 -5.14 8.56 -11.64
CA VAL A 230 -5.44 9.07 -12.97
C VAL A 230 -5.96 10.50 -12.91
N ALA A 231 -6.82 10.83 -11.95
CA ALA A 231 -7.29 12.20 -11.74
C ALA A 231 -6.14 13.17 -11.40
N ARG A 232 -5.17 12.74 -10.58
CA ARG A 232 -4.01 13.54 -10.20
C ARG A 232 -3.10 13.81 -11.41
N TYR A 233 -2.64 12.75 -12.08
CA TYR A 233 -1.66 12.85 -13.17
C TYR A 233 -2.30 13.20 -14.52
N ALA A 234 -3.64 13.15 -14.61
CA ALA A 234 -4.43 13.44 -15.81
C ALA A 234 -3.97 12.65 -17.04
N VAL A 235 -3.59 11.39 -16.82
CA VAL A 235 -3.17 10.46 -17.89
C VAL A 235 -3.54 9.03 -17.49
N ALA A 236 -4.05 8.25 -18.45
CA ALA A 236 -4.33 6.82 -18.32
C ALA A 236 -3.66 6.05 -19.47
N TYR A 237 -2.81 5.06 -19.17
CA TYR A 237 -2.16 4.17 -20.14
C TYR A 237 -1.79 2.82 -19.51
N VAL A 238 -1.42 1.84 -20.33
CA VAL A 238 -1.27 0.42 -19.95
C VAL A 238 -0.25 0.19 -18.82
N ASP A 239 0.85 0.92 -18.83
CA ASP A 239 2.00 0.75 -17.93
C ASP A 239 1.99 1.66 -16.69
N ILE A 240 0.87 2.31 -16.37
CA ILE A 240 0.76 3.16 -15.18
C ILE A 240 1.12 2.38 -13.91
N ALA A 241 1.84 3.04 -13.00
CA ALA A 241 2.23 2.51 -11.69
C ALA A 241 3.01 1.18 -11.75
N ARG A 242 3.69 0.88 -12.87
CA ARG A 242 4.54 -0.31 -12.98
C ARG A 242 5.68 -0.26 -11.95
N GLY A 243 5.89 -1.34 -11.21
CA GLY A 243 6.88 -1.41 -10.13
C GLY A 243 6.40 -0.81 -8.81
N PHE A 244 5.25 -0.09 -8.80
CA PHE A 244 4.69 0.48 -7.58
C PHE A 244 4.25 -0.61 -6.59
N GLU A 245 3.91 -1.80 -7.09
CA GLU A 245 3.62 -2.98 -6.26
C GLU A 245 4.78 -3.34 -5.32
N LEU A 246 6.03 -3.24 -5.78
CA LEU A 246 7.22 -3.51 -4.96
C LEU A 246 7.47 -2.39 -3.96
N GLU A 247 7.20 -1.14 -4.33
CA GLU A 247 7.29 0.00 -3.42
C GLU A 247 6.27 -0.05 -2.28
N VAL A 248 5.05 -0.52 -2.59
CA VAL A 248 3.99 -0.72 -1.61
C VAL A 248 4.38 -1.80 -0.60
N VAL A 249 4.93 -2.93 -1.06
CA VAL A 249 5.49 -3.97 -0.19
C VAL A 249 6.65 -3.42 0.65
N ALA A 250 7.56 -2.69 0.01
CA ALA A 250 8.70 -2.06 0.66
C ALA A 250 8.29 -1.08 1.77
N ALA A 251 7.30 -0.23 1.53
CA ALA A 251 6.73 0.68 2.52
C ALA A 251 6.25 -0.10 3.76
N CYS A 252 5.55 -1.22 3.55
CA CYS A 252 5.07 -2.07 4.64
C CYS A 252 6.23 -2.68 5.44
N VAL A 253 7.25 -3.19 4.76
CA VAL A 253 8.39 -3.86 5.41
C VAL A 253 9.29 -2.86 6.15
N ILE A 254 9.54 -1.68 5.56
CA ILE A 254 10.24 -0.56 6.24
C ILE A 254 9.46 -0.12 7.47
N GLY A 255 8.12 -0.08 7.35
CA GLY A 255 7.20 0.17 8.45
C GLY A 255 7.21 -0.90 9.55
N GLY A 256 7.97 -1.99 9.39
CA GLY A 256 8.14 -3.03 10.40
C GLY A 256 7.07 -4.12 10.36
N ILE A 257 6.26 -4.19 9.31
CA ILE A 257 5.31 -5.28 9.11
C ILE A 257 6.07 -6.54 8.71
N SER A 258 5.81 -7.65 9.41
CA SER A 258 6.47 -8.93 9.18
C SER A 258 5.89 -9.64 7.96
N ILE A 259 6.76 -10.02 7.02
CA ILE A 259 6.37 -10.87 5.86
C ILE A 259 5.89 -12.25 6.34
N ALA A 260 6.34 -12.72 7.50
CA ALA A 260 5.85 -13.94 8.12
C ALA A 260 4.43 -13.82 8.71
N GLY A 261 3.81 -12.64 8.63
CA GLY A 261 2.45 -12.36 9.10
C GLY A 261 2.35 -12.07 10.61
N GLY A 262 1.17 -11.62 11.03
CA GLY A 262 0.77 -11.51 12.44
C GLY A 262 1.41 -10.41 13.27
N ILE A 263 2.40 -9.69 12.74
CA ILE A 263 3.09 -8.60 13.44
C ILE A 263 3.14 -7.38 12.52
N GLY A 264 2.58 -6.26 12.98
CA GLY A 264 2.59 -4.99 12.25
C GLY A 264 1.63 -3.98 12.88
N SER A 265 1.69 -2.74 12.40
CA SER A 265 0.83 -1.65 12.85
C SER A 265 0.49 -0.72 11.68
N VAL A 266 -0.69 -0.08 11.76
CA VAL A 266 -1.11 0.96 10.80
C VAL A 266 -0.13 2.14 10.84
N GLY A 267 0.30 2.55 12.04
CA GLY A 267 1.29 3.61 12.22
C GLY A 267 2.62 3.29 11.54
N GLY A 268 3.10 2.04 11.68
CA GLY A 268 4.28 1.54 10.98
C GLY A 268 4.13 1.63 9.46
N ALA A 269 3.01 1.14 8.89
CA ALA A 269 2.74 1.20 7.45
C ALA A 269 2.79 2.64 6.91
N VAL A 270 2.15 3.57 7.62
CA VAL A 270 2.11 5.00 7.26
C VAL A 270 3.49 5.62 7.33
N LEU A 271 4.24 5.39 8.41
CA LEU A 271 5.60 5.91 8.56
C LEU A 271 6.55 5.33 7.50
N GLY A 272 6.39 4.05 7.13
CA GLY A 272 7.16 3.42 6.06
C GLY A 272 6.88 4.04 4.69
N ALA A 273 5.61 4.29 4.37
CA ALA A 273 5.21 5.01 3.17
C ALA A 273 5.73 6.45 3.17
N LEU A 274 5.60 7.18 4.28
CA LEU A 274 6.13 8.53 4.44
C LEU A 274 7.64 8.60 4.29
N PHE A 275 8.37 7.63 4.85
CA PHE A 275 9.82 7.56 4.68
C PHE A 275 10.21 7.43 3.20
N LEU A 276 9.61 6.48 2.48
CA LEU A 276 9.87 6.33 1.03
C LEU A 276 9.41 7.56 0.24
N GLY A 277 8.28 8.15 0.60
CA GLY A 277 7.75 9.37 -0.01
C GLY A 277 8.68 10.58 0.17
N VAL A 278 9.23 10.78 1.36
CA VAL A 278 10.22 11.83 1.63
C VAL A 278 11.49 11.57 0.83
N VAL A 279 12.02 10.33 0.81
CA VAL A 279 13.18 9.98 -0.01
C VAL A 279 12.92 10.30 -1.47
N LYS A 280 11.74 9.95 -1.99
CA LYS A 280 11.40 10.17 -3.39
C LYS A 280 11.27 11.62 -3.80
N ASN A 281 10.78 12.47 -2.90
CA ASN A 281 10.62 13.90 -3.16
C ASN A 281 11.90 14.69 -2.83
N ALA A 282 12.70 14.24 -1.87
CA ALA A 282 13.89 14.95 -1.43
C ALA A 282 15.07 14.80 -2.38
N LEU A 283 15.35 13.58 -2.87
CA LEU A 283 16.53 13.32 -3.69
C LEU A 283 16.56 14.15 -5.00
N PRO A 284 15.45 14.30 -5.75
CA PRO A 284 15.43 15.18 -6.92
C PRO A 284 15.74 16.65 -6.61
N VAL A 285 15.26 17.16 -5.48
CA VAL A 285 15.48 18.55 -5.05
C VAL A 285 16.97 18.84 -4.77
N VAL A 286 17.74 17.82 -4.40
CA VAL A 286 19.19 17.90 -4.20
C VAL A 286 19.98 17.61 -5.50
N ASN A 287 19.31 17.60 -6.66
CA ASN A 287 19.88 17.28 -7.98
C ASN A 287 20.48 15.86 -8.08
N ILE A 288 19.96 14.89 -7.32
CA ILE A 288 20.34 13.49 -7.47
C ILE A 288 19.55 12.89 -8.63
N SER A 289 20.24 12.20 -9.55
CA SER A 289 19.58 11.61 -10.71
C SER A 289 18.58 10.52 -10.32
N PRO A 290 17.50 10.31 -11.10
CA PRO A 290 16.52 9.26 -10.83
C PRO A 290 17.12 7.85 -10.74
N PHE A 291 18.24 7.61 -11.42
CA PHE A 291 18.98 6.35 -11.34
C PHE A 291 19.51 6.08 -9.92
N TRP A 292 20.17 7.08 -9.30
CA TRP A 292 20.66 6.96 -7.93
C TRP A 292 19.52 6.90 -6.92
N GLN A 293 18.40 7.57 -7.20
CA GLN A 293 17.19 7.49 -6.38
C GLN A 293 16.65 6.05 -6.28
N LEU A 294 16.60 5.32 -7.40
CA LEU A 294 16.21 3.90 -7.42
C LEU A 294 17.17 3.05 -6.58
N ALA A 295 18.48 3.24 -6.77
CA ALA A 295 19.51 2.52 -6.01
C ALA A 295 19.40 2.78 -4.50
N ILE A 296 19.29 4.05 -4.08
CA ILE A 296 19.17 4.44 -2.66
C ILE A 296 17.88 3.89 -2.06
N SER A 297 16.76 3.99 -2.77
CA SER A 297 15.48 3.44 -2.32
C SER A 297 15.58 1.92 -2.14
N GLY A 298 16.17 1.20 -3.10
CA GLY A 298 16.43 -0.23 -3.02
C GLY A 298 17.35 -0.62 -1.85
N SER A 299 18.44 0.12 -1.64
CA SER A 299 19.34 -0.09 -0.51
C SER A 299 18.65 0.14 0.83
N ALA A 300 17.82 1.19 0.95
CA ALA A 300 17.06 1.46 2.17
C ALA A 300 16.10 0.31 2.51
N ILE A 301 15.48 -0.29 1.50
CA ILE A 301 14.63 -1.49 1.66
C ILE A 301 15.45 -2.67 2.17
N LEU A 302 16.59 -2.98 1.53
CA LEU A 302 17.46 -4.09 1.94
C LEU A 302 17.95 -3.93 3.37
N ILE A 303 18.34 -2.71 3.76
CA ILE A 303 18.76 -2.38 5.12
C ILE A 303 17.60 -2.64 6.09
N ALA A 304 16.42 -2.09 5.81
CA ALA A 304 15.24 -2.26 6.67
C ALA A 304 14.84 -3.74 6.84
N VAL A 305 14.83 -4.50 5.74
CA VAL A 305 14.54 -5.94 5.75
C VAL A 305 15.59 -6.70 6.57
N ALA A 306 16.88 -6.40 6.38
CA ALA A 306 17.96 -7.06 7.11
C ALA A 306 17.89 -6.81 8.63
N PHE A 307 17.59 -5.57 9.03
CA PHE A 307 17.34 -5.24 10.45
C PHE A 307 16.11 -5.96 10.99
N ASN A 308 15.00 -5.98 10.24
CA ASN A 308 13.77 -6.64 10.67
C ASN A 308 13.95 -8.17 10.82
N ALA A 309 14.63 -8.79 9.86
CA ALA A 309 14.93 -10.23 9.88
C ALA A 309 15.81 -10.65 11.06
N ARG A 310 16.78 -9.81 11.45
CA ARG A 310 17.63 -10.06 12.62
C ARG A 310 16.88 -9.86 13.93
N ALA A 311 16.02 -8.83 14.03
CA ALA A 311 15.23 -8.55 15.22
C ALA A 311 14.16 -9.61 15.53
N GLY A 312 13.69 -10.35 14.52
CA GLY A 312 12.75 -11.46 14.68
C GLY A 312 13.37 -12.80 15.12
N ARG A 313 14.70 -12.94 15.10
CA ARG A 313 15.39 -14.13 15.62
C ARG A 313 15.47 -14.06 17.15
N SER A 314 14.34 -14.24 17.82
CA SER A 314 14.35 -14.64 19.23
C SER A 314 15.15 -15.95 19.31
N LYS A 315 16.25 -15.98 20.09
CA LYS A 315 16.96 -17.20 20.44
C LYS A 315 15.94 -18.16 21.02
N GLY A 316 15.53 -19.16 20.26
CA GLY A 316 14.71 -20.25 20.78
C GLY A 316 15.47 -20.84 21.96
N ARG A 317 14.97 -20.61 23.18
CA ARG A 317 15.43 -21.40 24.32
C ARG A 317 15.03 -22.83 23.99
N ILE A 318 16.02 -23.67 23.73
CA ILE A 318 15.83 -25.11 23.62
C ILE A 318 15.42 -25.57 25.02
N ILE A 319 14.11 -25.68 25.28
CA ILE A 319 13.56 -26.03 26.60
C ILE A 319 13.71 -27.54 26.86
N LEU A 320 13.92 -28.35 25.82
CA LEU A 320 14.12 -29.79 25.97
C LEU A 320 15.51 -30.17 25.47
N LYS A 321 16.37 -30.55 26.42
CA LYS A 321 17.58 -31.34 26.14
C LYS A 321 17.08 -32.67 25.54
N SER A 322 17.59 -33.07 24.37
CA SER A 322 17.24 -34.37 23.78
C SER A 322 17.55 -35.45 24.82
N ALA A 323 16.52 -36.11 25.33
CA ALA A 323 16.67 -37.28 26.18
C ALA A 323 16.89 -38.49 25.27
N GLU A 324 18.06 -38.56 24.67
CA GLU A 324 18.56 -39.78 24.04
C GLU A 324 19.97 -40.02 24.55
N GLY A 325 20.05 -40.92 25.54
CA GLY A 325 21.30 -41.28 26.18
C GLY A 325 21.11 -41.88 27.56
N SER A 326 20.36 -42.97 27.67
CA SER A 326 20.51 -43.93 28.77
C SER A 326 19.84 -45.26 28.42
N VAL A 327 20.70 -46.15 27.89
CA VAL A 327 20.73 -47.62 27.97
C VAL A 327 19.44 -48.39 27.70
#